data_AF-A0A970ITG1-F1
#
_entry.id   AF-A0A970ITG1-F1
#
_cell.length_a   1.000
_cell.length_b   1.000
_cell.length_c   1.000
_cell.angle_alpha   90.00
_cell.angle_beta   90.00
_cell.angle_gamma   90.00
#
_symmetry.space_group_name_H-M   'P 1'
#
loop_
_entity.id
_entity.type
_entity.pdbx_description
1 polymer ?
#
loop_
_entity_poly.entity_id
_entity_poly.type
_entity_poly.pdbx_seq_one_letter_code
_entity_poly.pdbx_strand_id
1 'polypeptide(L)'
;MTFSVSVIKEKSADPNFRVRVSIYSSSFYVKNAEVDVLRLPPRVSIRYPQEIESRLSDTDRKKLDLEILNKVVEYIMQTAEKSELNVTAFLGRKN
;
A
#
# COMPACT_ATOMS: atom_id res chain seq x y z
N MET A 1 -9.71 15.93 5.76
CA MET A 1 -9.30 14.62 6.30
C MET A 1 -7.91 14.32 5.79
N THR A 2 -7.03 13.84 6.66
CA THR A 2 -5.63 13.54 6.31
C THR A 2 -5.41 12.04 6.46
N PHE A 3 -4.75 11.44 5.46
CA PHE A 3 -4.38 10.04 5.46
C PHE A 3 -2.87 9.90 5.62
N SER A 4 -2.44 8.94 6.43
CA SER A 4 -1.06 8.47 6.47
C SER A 4 -1.08 7.00 6.11
N VAL A 5 -0.47 6.67 4.98
CA VAL A 5 -0.45 5.32 4.42
C VAL A 5 0.99 4.86 4.24
N SER A 6 1.28 3.64 4.67
CA SER A 6 2.59 3.01 4.47
C SER A 6 2.44 1.51 4.22
N VAL A 7 3.25 0.97 3.31
CA VAL A 7 3.29 -0.48 3.05
C VAL A 7 4.04 -1.18 4.20
N ILE A 8 3.46 -2.23 4.75
CA ILE A 8 4.11 -3.12 5.73
C ILE A 8 4.98 -4.10 4.94
N LYS A 9 6.24 -3.72 4.72
CA LYS A 9 7.15 -4.36 3.77
C LYS A 9 7.33 -5.85 4.06
N GLU A 10 7.48 -6.20 5.33
CA GLU A 10 7.67 -7.57 5.82
C GLU A 10 6.43 -8.47 5.63
N LYS A 11 5.26 -7.89 5.33
CA LYS A 11 4.01 -8.61 5.04
C LYS A 11 3.52 -8.43 3.60
N SER A 12 4.34 -7.88 2.70
CA SER A 12 3.90 -7.44 1.37
C SER A 12 4.78 -7.96 0.23
N ALA A 13 4.16 -8.69 -0.70
CA ALA A 13 4.76 -9.15 -1.95
C ALA A 13 3.66 -9.28 -3.02
N ASP A 14 3.93 -8.86 -4.27
CA ASP A 14 2.94 -8.97 -5.36
C ASP A 14 2.49 -10.45 -5.48
N PRO A 15 1.16 -10.76 -5.46
CA PRO A 15 0.01 -9.85 -5.58
C PRO A 15 -0.61 -9.32 -4.27
N ASN A 16 -0.12 -9.74 -3.10
CA ASN A 16 -0.71 -9.43 -1.80
C ASN A 16 0.09 -8.38 -1.04
N PHE A 17 -0.52 -7.24 -0.75
CA PHE A 17 0.08 -6.18 0.04
C PHE A 17 -0.72 -5.95 1.31
N ARG A 18 -0.01 -5.58 2.38
CA ARG A 18 -0.62 -5.14 3.63
C ARG A 18 -0.16 -3.72 3.90
N VAL A 19 -1.11 -2.82 4.05
CA VAL A 19 -0.83 -1.39 4.25
C VAL A 19 -1.33 -0.95 5.61
N ARG A 20 -0.54 -0.11 6.27
CA ARG A 20 -0.89 0.55 7.51
C ARG A 20 -1.49 1.92 7.19
N VAL A 21 -2.72 2.13 7.64
CA VAL A 21 -3.50 3.36 7.42
C VAL A 21 -3.77 4.03 8.75
N SER A 22 -3.50 5.33 8.81
CA SER A 22 -4.00 6.21 9.86
C SER A 22 -4.82 7.34 9.25
N ILE A 23 -5.95 7.65 9.85
CA ILE A 23 -6.91 8.65 9.38
C ILE A 23 -7.09 9.69 10.48
N TYR A 24 -6.90 10.95 10.12
CA TYR A 24 -7.02 12.09 11.02
C TYR A 24 -8.07 13.05 10.48
N SER A 25 -9.18 13.17 11.20
CA SER A 25 -10.29 14.09 10.91
C SER A 25 -10.85 14.67 12.21
N SER A 26 -11.65 15.72 12.13
CA SER A 26 -12.32 16.33 13.29
C SER A 26 -13.34 15.41 13.96
N SER A 27 -13.95 14.50 13.21
CA SER A 27 -15.04 13.61 13.67
C SER A 27 -14.64 12.13 13.76
N PHE A 28 -13.47 11.77 13.27
CA PHE A 28 -13.07 10.38 13.06
C PHE A 28 -11.56 10.24 13.11
N TYR A 29 -11.10 9.28 13.90
CA TYR A 29 -9.69 9.00 14.12
C TYR A 29 -9.44 7.50 14.11
N VAL A 30 -8.51 7.05 13.28
CA VAL A 30 -8.01 5.67 13.24
C VAL A 30 -6.49 5.71 13.17
N LYS A 31 -5.82 4.86 13.93
CA LYS A 31 -4.37 4.79 13.98
C LYS A 31 -3.89 3.38 13.68
N ASN A 32 -2.97 3.27 12.72
CA ASN A 32 -2.26 2.04 12.38
C ASN A 32 -3.16 0.86 11.99
N ALA A 33 -4.34 1.11 11.43
CA ALA A 33 -5.21 0.07 10.91
C ALA A 33 -4.52 -0.67 9.76
N GLU A 34 -4.57 -2.00 9.77
CA GLU A 34 -4.03 -2.83 8.69
C GLU A 34 -5.14 -3.06 7.65
N VAL A 35 -4.82 -2.78 6.38
CA VAL A 35 -5.73 -2.91 5.23
C VAL A 35 -5.08 -3.89 4.25
N ASP A 36 -5.87 -4.84 3.76
CA ASP A 36 -5.40 -5.79 2.75
C ASP A 36 -5.61 -5.21 1.34
N VAL A 37 -4.61 -5.38 0.49
CA VAL A 37 -4.67 -4.99 -0.93
C VAL A 37 -4.26 -6.17 -1.79
N LEU A 38 -5.12 -6.57 -2.72
CA LEU A 38 -4.89 -7.65 -3.67
C LEU A 38 -4.85 -7.08 -5.09
N ARG A 39 -3.70 -7.19 -5.76
CA ARG A 39 -3.48 -6.73 -7.14
C ARG A 39 -3.58 -7.91 -8.11
N LEU A 40 -4.73 -8.04 -8.76
CA LEU A 40 -4.97 -9.05 -9.80
C LEU A 40 -5.39 -8.35 -11.09
N PRO A 41 -4.42 -7.98 -11.96
CA PRO A 41 -4.69 -7.20 -13.17
C PRO A 41 -5.87 -7.77 -13.99
N PRO A 42 -6.78 -6.91 -14.49
CA PRO A 42 -6.76 -5.44 -14.41
C PRO A 42 -7.34 -4.86 -13.11
N ARG A 43 -7.71 -5.69 -12.13
CA ARG A 43 -8.44 -5.29 -10.93
C ARG A 43 -7.52 -5.16 -9.71
N VAL A 44 -7.89 -4.24 -8.81
CA VAL A 44 -7.31 -4.16 -7.46
C VAL A 44 -8.45 -4.22 -6.46
N SER A 45 -8.32 -5.08 -5.46
CA SER A 45 -9.29 -5.21 -4.36
C SER A 45 -8.67 -4.70 -3.08
N ILE A 46 -9.34 -3.78 -2.40
CA ILE A 46 -8.92 -3.21 -1.11
C ILE A 46 -9.96 -3.59 -0.07
N ARG A 47 -9.54 -4.29 0.98
CA ARG A 47 -10.42 -4.69 2.10
C ARG A 47 -10.08 -3.87 3.33
N TYR A 48 -10.99 -2.98 3.68
CA TYR A 48 -10.88 -2.15 4.87
C TYR A 48 -11.38 -2.90 6.10
N PRO A 49 -10.79 -2.66 7.29
CA PRO A 49 -11.39 -3.09 8.54
C PRO A 49 -12.69 -2.30 8.79
N GLN A 50 -13.61 -2.92 9.53
CA GLN A 50 -14.95 -2.39 9.80
C GLN A 50 -14.94 -0.97 10.41
N GLU A 51 -13.92 -0.67 11.22
CA GLU A 51 -13.71 0.64 11.85
C GLU A 51 -13.50 1.78 10.85
N ILE A 52 -13.00 1.48 9.64
CA ILE A 52 -12.84 2.44 8.54
C ILE A 52 -14.07 2.42 7.64
N GLU A 53 -14.51 1.22 7.23
CA GLU A 53 -15.55 1.06 6.20
C GLU A 53 -16.89 1.71 6.58
N SER A 54 -17.25 1.67 7.87
CA SER A 54 -18.52 2.23 8.36
C SER A 54 -18.53 3.75 8.52
N ARG A 55 -17.39 4.43 8.36
CA ARG A 55 -17.23 5.85 8.74
C ARG A 55 -16.76 6.78 7.63
N LEU A 56 -16.33 6.24 6.50
CA LEU A 56 -15.92 7.04 5.35
C LEU A 56 -17.11 7.33 4.43
N SER A 57 -17.19 8.58 3.97
CA SER A 57 -18.02 8.90 2.80
C SER A 57 -17.45 8.22 1.55
N ASP A 58 -18.27 8.01 0.51
CA ASP A 58 -17.79 7.43 -0.75
C ASP A 58 -16.63 8.23 -1.35
N THR A 59 -16.70 9.57 -1.26
CA THR A 59 -15.64 10.46 -1.73
C THR A 59 -14.34 10.27 -0.95
N ASP A 60 -14.40 10.19 0.39
CA ASP A 60 -13.21 10.00 1.20
C ASP A 60 -12.63 8.59 1.04
N ARG A 61 -13.49 7.57 0.85
CA ARG A 61 -13.06 6.22 0.49
C ARG A 61 -12.27 6.22 -0.82
N LYS A 62 -12.72 6.93 -1.85
CA LYS A 62 -11.99 7.05 -3.13
C LYS A 62 -10.65 7.77 -2.99
N LYS A 63 -10.56 8.80 -2.15
CA LYS A 63 -9.28 9.46 -1.86
C LYS A 63 -8.31 8.52 -1.15
N LEU A 64 -8.81 7.73 -0.20
CA LEU A 64 -7.99 6.72 0.48
C LEU A 64 -7.56 5.59 -0.46
N ASP A 65 -8.45 5.12 -1.35
CA ASP A 65 -8.11 4.14 -2.39
C ASP A 65 -6.92 4.63 -3.23
N LEU A 66 -6.95 5.90 -3.68
CA LEU A 66 -5.86 6.49 -4.47
C LEU A 66 -4.54 6.58 -3.69
N GLU A 67 -4.59 7.01 -2.42
CA GLU A 67 -3.39 7.09 -1.59
C GLU A 67 -2.76 5.70 -1.36
N ILE A 68 -3.59 4.68 -1.13
CA ILE A 68 -3.15 3.28 -1.01
C ILE A 68 -2.50 2.81 -2.31
N LEU A 69 -3.13 3.04 -3.46
CA LEU A 69 -2.60 2.65 -4.76
C LEU A 69 -1.25 3.33 -5.05
N ASN A 70 -1.13 4.62 -4.77
CA ASN A 70 0.12 5.36 -4.91
C ASN A 70 1.24 4.71 -4.08
N LYS A 71 0.99 4.42 -2.80
CA LYS A 71 2.00 3.80 -1.92
C LYS A 71 2.35 2.38 -2.30
N VAL A 72 1.41 1.59 -2.81
CA VAL A 72 1.69 0.26 -3.34
C VAL A 72 2.55 0.35 -4.60
N VAL A 73 2.25 1.26 -5.53
CA VAL A 73 3.06 1.47 -6.75
C VAL A 73 4.47 1.96 -6.40
N GLU A 74 4.61 2.95 -5.52
CA GLU A 74 5.91 3.41 -5.02
C GLU A 74 6.75 2.25 -4.48
N TYR A 75 6.14 1.36 -3.69
CA TYR A 75 6.83 0.19 -3.14
C TYR A 75 7.24 -0.81 -4.23
N ILE A 76 6.38 -1.07 -5.21
CA ILE A 76 6.69 -1.97 -6.34
C ILE A 76 7.88 -1.43 -7.12
N MET A 77 7.87 -0.13 -7.47
CA MET A 77 8.96 0.51 -8.21
C MET A 77 10.28 0.45 -7.45
N GLN A 78 10.27 0.79 -6.15
CA GLN A 78 11.45 0.71 -5.29
C GLN A 78 12.00 -0.72 -5.15
N THR A 79 11.13 -1.74 -5.20
CA THR A 79 11.54 -3.14 -5.08
C THR A 79 12.09 -3.66 -6.41
N ALA A 80 11.52 -3.23 -7.54
CA ALA A 80 12.02 -3.56 -8.87
C ALA A 80 13.44 -2.99 -9.08
N GLU A 81 13.65 -1.70 -8.80
CA GLU A 81 14.96 -1.04 -8.92
C GLU A 81 16.05 -1.73 -8.08
N LYS A 82 15.74 -2.10 -6.84
CA LYS A 82 16.66 -2.84 -5.97
C LYS A 82 17.01 -4.23 -6.52
N SER A 83 16.06 -4.87 -7.19
CA SER A 83 16.27 -6.19 -7.79
C SER A 83 17.24 -6.10 -8.97
N GLU A 84 17.10 -5.08 -9.82
CA GLU A 84 17.99 -4.84 -10.96
C GLU A 84 19.44 -4.50 -10.53
N LEU A 85 19.60 -3.70 -9.48
CA LEU A 85 20.91 -3.39 -8.89
C LEU A 85 21.60 -4.64 -8.31
N ASN A 86 20.84 -5.54 -7.68
CA ASN A 86 21.40 -6.79 -7.18
C ASN A 86 21.84 -7.71 -8.33
N VAL A 87 21.03 -7.87 -9.39
CA VAL A 87 21.38 -8.72 -10.54
C VAL A 87 22.67 -8.26 -11.23
N THR A 88 22.83 -6.95 -11.43
CA THR A 88 24.04 -6.38 -12.04
C THR A 88 25.29 -6.56 -11.18
N ALA A 89 25.18 -6.41 -9.85
CA ALA A 89 26.29 -6.66 -8.91
C ALA A 89 26.76 -8.12 -8.91
N PHE A 90 25.86 -9.08 -9.12
CA PHE A 90 26.22 -10.50 -9.23
C PHE A 90 26.86 -10.87 -10.58
N LEU A 91 26.45 -10.21 -11.67
CA LEU A 91 26.98 -10.49 -13.01
C LEU A 91 28.35 -9.84 -13.29
N GLY A 92 28.72 -8.79 -12.56
CA GLY A 92 30.05 -8.16 -12.63
C GLY A 92 31.19 -8.96 -11.97
N ARG A 93 30.91 -10.16 -11.45
CA ARG A 93 31.88 -11.04 -10.78
C ARG A 93 32.12 -12.32 -11.60
N LYS A 94 32.44 -12.16 -12.88
CA LYS A 94 33.00 -13.24 -13.71
C LYS A 94 34.33 -12.75 -14.27
N ASN A 95 35.39 -13.36 -13.75
CA ASN A 95 36.83 -13.30 -14.06
C ASN A 95 37.28 -12.42 -15.23
#